data_AF-A0A3C0Q5S5-F1
#
_entry.id   AF-A0A3C0Q5S5-F1
#
_cell.length_a   1.000
_cell.length_b   1.000
_cell.length_c   1.000
_cell.angle_alpha   90.00
_cell.angle_beta   90.00
_cell.angle_gamma   90.00
#
_symmetry.space_group_name_H-M   'P 1'
#
loop_
_entity.id
_entity.type
_entity.pdbx_description
1 polymer ?
#
loop_
_entity_poly.entity_id
_entity_poly.type
_entity_poly.pdbx_seq_one_letter_code
_entity_poly.pdbx_strand_id
1 'polypeptide(L)'
;MDVHYSSNNVLNIKIEQIIDDASQDIPIKWLVRFENVYAYRVLDEHGLGELWNAAQCAGIKLNTAFRVSHHGWHTESPLSFIFGAYEGVEGSFMLKSDWECVEIICAYAPHIEVI
;
A
#
# COMPACT_ATOMS: atom_id res chain seq x y z
N MET A 1 16.09 0.81 6.55
CA MET A 1 14.90 0.27 5.87
C MET A 1 15.34 -0.86 4.97
N ASP A 2 14.76 -2.04 5.14
CA ASP A 2 15.06 -3.22 4.34
C ASP A 2 14.08 -3.31 3.17
N VAL A 3 14.64 -3.51 1.97
CA VAL A 3 13.88 -3.73 0.74
C VAL A 3 13.87 -5.23 0.46
N HIS A 4 12.68 -5.79 0.26
CA HIS A 4 12.51 -7.19 -0.07
C HIS A 4 12.15 -7.34 -1.55
N TYR A 5 13.04 -7.98 -2.30
CA TYR A 5 12.79 -8.38 -3.68
C TYR A 5 12.06 -9.72 -3.68
N SER A 6 10.95 -9.79 -4.41
CA SER A 6 10.12 -11.01 -4.38
C SER A 6 10.67 -12.05 -5.35
N SER A 7 11.10 -13.21 -4.82
CA SER A 7 11.40 -14.41 -5.62
C SER A 7 10.14 -15.19 -5.99
N ASN A 8 9.06 -15.01 -5.21
CA ASN A 8 7.73 -15.50 -5.49
C ASN A 8 6.84 -14.31 -5.87
N ASN A 9 6.28 -14.32 -7.07
CA ASN A 9 5.51 -13.21 -7.63
C ASN A 9 4.18 -12.93 -6.92
N VAL A 10 3.89 -13.51 -5.76
CA VAL A 10 2.61 -13.34 -5.05
C VAL A 10 2.85 -12.92 -3.61
N LEU A 11 2.20 -11.83 -3.19
CA LEU A 11 2.18 -11.35 -1.81
C LEU A 11 0.74 -11.33 -1.31
N ASN A 12 0.47 -12.05 -0.23
CA ASN A 12 -0.84 -12.09 0.43
C ASN A 12 -0.78 -11.26 1.70
N ILE A 13 -1.67 -10.29 1.83
CA ILE A 13 -1.78 -9.42 3.02
C ILE A 13 -3.20 -9.53 3.56
N LYS A 14 -3.32 -9.79 4.86
CA LYS A 14 -4.60 -9.80 5.56
C LYS A 14 -4.80 -8.45 6.23
N ILE A 15 -5.96 -7.85 6.01
CA ILE A 15 -6.36 -6.58 6.62
C ILE A 15 -7.57 -6.87 7.50
N GLU A 16 -7.53 -6.38 8.74
CA GLU A 16 -8.65 -6.44 9.68
C GLU A 16 -9.12 -5.01 9.94
N GLN A 17 -10.38 -4.73 9.61
CA GLN A 17 -10.99 -3.43 9.79
C GLN A 17 -12.20 -3.56 10.73
N ILE A 18 -12.20 -2.78 11.81
CA ILE A 18 -13.36 -2.64 12.68
C ILE A 18 -14.29 -1.62 12.02
N ILE A 19 -15.52 -2.03 11.72
CA ILE A 19 -16.57 -1.12 11.28
C ILE A 19 -17.36 -0.71 12.51
N ASP A 20 -17.31 0.58 12.82
CA ASP A 20 -18.07 1.20 13.89
C ASP A 20 -19.54 1.29 13.44
N ASP A 21 -20.29 0.20 13.64
CA ASP A 21 -21.75 0.19 13.58
C ASP A 21 -22.24 0.14 15.04
N ALA A 22 -23.29 0.92 15.34
CA ALA A 22 -23.79 1.19 16.70
C ALA A 22 -24.32 -0.05 17.45
N SER A 23 -24.11 -1.24 16.92
CA SER A 23 -24.41 -2.54 17.49
C SER A 23 -23.29 -3.54 17.16
N GLN A 24 -22.41 -3.79 18.13
CA GLN A 24 -21.28 -4.74 18.12
C GLN A 24 -20.15 -4.45 17.12
N ASP A 25 -18.93 -4.30 17.65
CA ASP A 25 -17.68 -4.28 16.89
C ASP A 25 -17.44 -5.66 16.25
N ILE A 26 -17.96 -5.85 15.04
CA ILE A 26 -17.67 -7.05 14.23
C ILE A 26 -16.51 -6.70 13.30
N PRO A 27 -15.31 -7.29 13.50
CA PRO A 27 -14.20 -7.04 12.60
C PRO A 27 -14.49 -7.68 11.24
N ILE A 28 -14.44 -6.89 10.17
CA ILE A 28 -14.43 -7.42 8.80
C ILE A 28 -12.98 -7.69 8.42
N LYS A 29 -12.72 -8.90 7.95
CA LYS A 29 -11.40 -9.33 7.50
C LYS A 29 -11.38 -9.40 5.98
N TRP A 30 -10.30 -8.90 5.41
CA TRP A 30 -10.04 -8.88 3.99
C TRP A 30 -8.73 -9.59 3.68
N LEU A 31 -8.72 -10.40 2.64
CA LEU A 31 -7.49 -10.88 2.02
C LEU A 31 -7.21 -10.04 0.77
N VAL A 32 -6.06 -9.38 0.77
CA VAL A 32 -5.53 -8.62 -0.37
C VAL A 32 -4.39 -9.41 -0.98
N ARG A 33 -4.57 -9.85 -2.23
CA ARG A 33 -3.61 -10.67 -2.96
C ARG A 33 -2.99 -9.85 -4.09
N PHE A 34 -1.69 -9.57 -3.96
CA PHE A 34 -0.88 -8.95 -4.99
C PHE A 34 -0.21 -10.03 -5.83
N GLU A 35 -0.30 -9.92 -7.14
CA GLU A 35 0.39 -10.78 -8.09
C GLU A 35 1.42 -9.97 -8.89
N ASN A 36 2.43 -10.66 -9.40
CA ASN A 36 3.59 -10.07 -10.07
C ASN A 36 4.23 -8.94 -9.26
N VAL A 37 4.51 -9.23 -7.98
CA VAL A 37 5.18 -8.30 -7.04
C VAL A 37 6.65 -8.23 -7.38
N TYR A 38 7.11 -7.03 -7.74
CA TYR A 38 8.51 -6.78 -8.04
C TYR A 38 9.31 -6.55 -6.75
N ALA A 39 8.75 -5.77 -5.84
CA ALA A 39 9.36 -5.50 -4.54
C ALA A 39 8.34 -4.97 -3.54
N TYR A 40 8.67 -5.09 -2.26
CA TYR A 40 7.98 -4.41 -1.19
C TYR A 40 8.95 -3.96 -0.11
N ARG A 41 8.55 -2.98 0.70
CA ARG A 41 9.29 -2.55 1.89
C ARG A 41 8.34 -2.08 2.98
N VAL A 42 8.79 -2.24 4.22
CA VAL A 42 8.12 -1.65 5.39
C VAL A 42 8.73 -0.27 5.65
N LEU A 43 7.87 0.72 5.75
CA LEU A 43 8.18 2.11 6.04
C LEU A 43 7.77 2.44 7.48
N ASP A 44 8.52 3.33 8.14
CA ASP A 44 8.04 3.97 9.35
C ASP A 44 7.02 5.08 9.01
N GLU A 45 6.18 5.43 9.97
CA GLU A 45 5.08 6.37 9.78
C GLU A 45 5.52 7.80 9.41
N HIS A 46 6.73 8.24 9.75
CA HIS A 46 7.16 9.61 9.53
C HIS A 46 7.19 9.96 8.03
N GLY A 47 7.56 9.00 7.18
CA GLY A 47 7.52 9.16 5.73
C GLY A 47 6.11 9.32 5.16
N LEU A 48 5.11 8.71 5.80
CA LEU A 48 3.73 8.75 5.34
C LEU A 48 2.99 10.02 5.74
N GLY A 49 3.43 10.72 6.78
CA GLY A 49 2.78 11.95 7.24
C GLY A 49 2.63 12.98 6.11
N GLU A 50 3.63 13.11 5.24
CA GLU A 50 3.60 14.05 4.12
C GLU A 50 2.61 13.65 3.01
N LEU A 51 2.63 12.37 2.60
CA LEU A 51 1.67 11.83 1.62
C LEU A 51 0.23 11.95 2.11
N TRP A 52 0.03 11.74 3.42
CA TRP A 52 -1.29 11.76 4.03
C TRP A 52 -1.83 13.17 4.20
N ASN A 53 -0.98 14.11 4.63
CA ASN A 53 -1.33 15.52 4.66
C ASN A 53 -1.69 16.01 3.26
N ALA A 54 -0.94 15.62 2.22
CA ALA A 54 -1.26 15.97 0.84
C ALA A 54 -2.63 15.40 0.41
N ALA A 55 -2.92 14.14 0.73
CA ALA A 55 -4.20 13.51 0.39
C ALA A 55 -5.38 14.09 1.18
N GLN A 56 -5.23 14.36 2.47
CA GLN A 56 -6.25 15.02 3.29
C GLN A 56 -6.53 16.45 2.80
N CYS A 57 -5.48 17.21 2.48
CA CYS A 57 -5.61 18.53 1.87
C CYS A 57 -6.34 18.47 0.52
N ALA A 58 -6.22 17.36 -0.21
CA ALA A 58 -6.95 17.08 -1.44
C ALA A 58 -8.38 16.53 -1.22
N GLY A 59 -8.84 16.39 0.03
CA GLY A 59 -10.16 15.87 0.38
C GLY A 59 -10.31 14.36 0.24
N ILE A 60 -9.20 13.63 0.09
CA ILE A 60 -9.20 12.17 -0.04
C ILE A 60 -9.22 11.55 1.36
N LYS A 61 -10.28 10.79 1.67
CA LYS A 61 -10.32 9.95 2.87
C LYS A 61 -9.45 8.73 2.65
N LEU A 62 -8.21 8.80 3.12
CA LEU A 62 -7.35 7.63 3.21
C LEU A 62 -7.72 6.88 4.50
N ASN A 63 -8.21 5.64 4.37
CA ASN A 63 -8.57 4.84 5.55
C ASN A 63 -7.51 3.79 5.86
N THR A 64 -6.97 3.10 4.85
CA THR A 64 -6.03 1.97 5.08
C THR A 64 -5.15 1.67 3.87
N ALA A 65 -5.62 1.95 2.66
CA ALA A 65 -4.92 1.62 1.43
C ALA A 65 -5.02 2.74 0.39
N PHE A 66 -3.94 3.03 -0.33
CA PHE A 66 -3.95 3.97 -1.45
C PHE A 66 -2.85 3.69 -2.47
N ARG A 67 -2.98 4.26 -3.67
CA ARG A 67 -1.96 4.21 -4.72
C ARG A 67 -1.27 5.56 -4.81
N VAL A 68 0.06 5.56 -4.83
CA VAL A 68 0.88 6.76 -5.05
C VAL A 68 1.48 6.68 -6.44
N SER A 69 1.16 7.69 -7.25
CA SER A 69 1.62 7.83 -8.62
C SER A 69 1.97 9.30 -8.85
N HIS A 70 3.06 9.58 -9.58
CA HIS A 70 3.42 10.96 -9.98
C HIS A 70 3.60 11.95 -8.80
N HIS A 71 3.92 11.47 -7.60
CA HIS A 71 4.21 12.29 -6.41
C HIS A 71 5.73 12.39 -6.16
N GLY A 72 6.20 13.40 -5.41
CA GLY A 72 7.62 13.54 -5.02
C GLY A 72 8.19 12.29 -4.36
N TRP A 73 7.34 11.59 -3.59
CA TRP A 73 7.64 10.27 -3.02
C TRP A 73 7.95 9.20 -4.07
N HIS A 74 7.24 9.21 -5.19
CA HIS A 74 7.48 8.30 -6.32
C HIS A 74 8.77 8.65 -7.07
N THR A 75 9.18 9.93 -7.11
CA THR A 75 10.45 10.32 -7.74
C THR A 75 11.67 10.02 -6.86
N GLU A 76 11.50 9.97 -5.54
CA GLU A 76 12.59 9.75 -4.57
C GLU A 76 12.62 8.33 -4.00
N SER A 77 11.58 7.51 -4.23
CA SER A 77 11.56 6.11 -3.80
C SER A 77 12.59 5.29 -4.60
N PRO A 78 13.57 4.63 -3.93
CA PRO A 78 14.52 3.74 -4.59
C PRO A 78 13.82 2.63 -5.38
N LEU A 79 12.64 2.19 -4.92
CA LEU A 79 11.84 1.18 -5.60
C LEU A 79 11.23 1.70 -6.90
N SER A 80 10.69 2.92 -6.89
CA SER A 80 10.16 3.56 -8.10
C SER A 80 11.28 3.91 -9.09
N PHE A 81 12.50 4.19 -8.64
CA PHE A 81 13.65 4.37 -9.54
C PHE A 81 14.06 3.06 -10.23
N ILE A 82 14.07 1.94 -9.50
CA ILE A 82 14.45 0.62 -10.04
C ILE A 82 13.34 0.00 -10.90
N PHE A 83 12.08 0.17 -10.51
CA PHE A 83 10.95 -0.52 -11.12
C PHE A 83 9.99 0.39 -11.91
N GLY A 84 10.09 1.72 -11.78
CA GLY A 84 9.22 2.67 -12.48
C GLY A 84 9.44 2.75 -13.99
N ALA A 85 10.49 2.09 -14.51
CA ALA A 85 10.71 1.91 -15.94
C ALA A 85 10.09 0.61 -16.50
N TYR A 86 9.52 -0.27 -15.66
CA TYR A 86 8.82 -1.46 -16.15
C TYR A 86 7.45 -1.06 -16.73
N GLU A 87 7.19 -1.46 -17.96
CA GLU A 87 5.89 -1.23 -18.62
C GLU A 87 4.74 -1.75 -17.73
N GLY A 88 3.75 -0.88 -17.49
CA GLY A 88 2.55 -1.20 -16.70
C GLY A 88 2.63 -0.83 -15.21
N VAL A 89 3.78 -0.45 -14.67
CA VAL A 89 3.91 0.00 -13.27
C VAL A 89 3.63 1.49 -13.15
N GLU A 90 2.35 1.85 -12.93
CA GLU A 90 1.99 3.28 -12.81
C GLU A 90 2.06 3.83 -11.37
N GLY A 91 2.67 3.12 -10.41
CA GLY A 91 2.83 3.62 -9.04
C GLY A 91 2.95 2.52 -7.98
N SER A 92 3.15 2.94 -6.74
CA SER A 92 3.26 2.03 -5.59
C SER A 92 1.94 1.94 -4.83
N PHE A 93 1.56 0.73 -4.40
CA PHE A 93 0.48 0.52 -3.46
C PHE A 93 1.00 0.71 -2.04
N MET A 94 0.26 1.50 -1.25
CA MET A 94 0.55 1.78 0.15
C MET A 94 -0.55 1.14 1.00
N LEU A 95 -0.17 0.33 1.97
CA LEU A 95 -1.04 -0.22 3.00
C LEU A 95 -0.56 0.25 4.36
N LYS A 96 -1.44 0.82 5.17
CA LYS A 96 -1.12 1.41 6.47
C LYS A 96 -1.84 0.66 7.60
N SER A 97 -1.14 0.40 8.68
CA SER A 97 -1.68 0.19 10.03
C SER A 97 -1.35 1.41 10.92
N ASP A 98 -1.75 1.39 12.19
CA ASP A 98 -1.43 2.48 13.12
C ASP A 98 0.07 2.70 13.37
N TRP A 99 0.93 1.74 12.99
CA TRP A 99 2.35 1.76 13.35
C TRP A 99 3.28 1.44 12.19
N GLU A 100 2.75 0.83 11.13
CA GLU A 100 3.55 0.33 10.01
C GLU A 100 2.89 0.70 8.69
N CYS A 101 3.71 0.94 7.68
CA CYS A 101 3.23 1.00 6.31
C CYS A 101 4.02 0.03 5.44
N VAL A 102 3.32 -0.59 4.50
CA VAL A 102 3.93 -1.42 3.46
C VAL A 102 3.77 -0.69 2.13
N GLU A 103 4.89 -0.38 1.49
CA GLU A 103 4.94 0.01 0.09
C GLU A 103 5.15 -1.24 -0.76
N ILE A 104 4.31 -1.43 -1.77
CA ILE A 104 4.31 -2.60 -2.65
C ILE A 104 4.32 -2.13 -4.09
N ILE A 105 5.24 -2.67 -4.90
CA ILE A 105 5.27 -2.46 -6.35
C ILE A 105 4.93 -3.78 -7.03
N CYS A 106 3.90 -3.76 -7.86
CA CYS A 106 3.43 -4.91 -8.62
C CYS A 106 2.90 -4.48 -9.99
N ALA A 107 2.81 -5.44 -10.92
CA ALA A 107 2.39 -5.17 -12.29
C ALA A 107 0.90 -4.83 -12.42
N TYR A 108 0.06 -5.36 -11.53
CA TYR A 108 -1.40 -5.30 -11.63
C TYR A 108 -2.03 -4.86 -10.31
N ALA A 109 -3.30 -4.42 -10.38
CA ALA A 109 -4.08 -4.16 -9.18
C ALA A 109 -4.27 -5.44 -8.36
N PRO A 110 -4.28 -5.37 -7.02
CA PRO A 110 -4.50 -6.54 -6.18
C PRO A 110 -5.94 -7.05 -6.27
N HIS A 111 -6.11 -8.35 -6.04
CA HIS A 111 -7.42 -8.96 -5.81
C HIS A 111 -7.81 -8.82 -4.33
N ILE A 112 -9.06 -8.45 -4.05
CA ILE A 112 -9.56 -8.22 -2.69
C ILE A 112 -10.80 -9.07 -2.45
N GLU A 113 -10.82 -9.84 -1.35
CA GLU A 113 -11.97 -10.65 -0.93
C GLU A 113 -12.20 -10.59 0.58
N VAL A 114 -13.46 -10.74 1.01
CA VAL A 114 -13.85 -10.84 2.43
C VAL A 114 -13.60 -12.28 2.91
N ILE A 115 -13.06 -12.45 4.12
CA ILE A 115 -12.75 -13.75 4.74
C ILE A 115 -13.31 -13.90 6.16
#